data_AF-A0A8J5JEN3-F1
#
_entry.id   AF-A0A8J5JEN3-F1
#
_cell.length_a   1.000
_cell.length_b   1.000
_cell.length_c   1.000
_cell.angle_alpha   90.00
_cell.angle_beta   90.00
_cell.angle_gamma   90.00
#
_symmetry.space_group_name_H-M   'P 1'
#
loop_
_entity.id
_entity.type
_entity.pdbx_description
1 polymer ?
#
loop_
_entity_poly.entity_id
_entity_poly.type
_entity_poly.pdbx_seq_one_letter_code
_entity_poly.pdbx_strand_id
1 'polypeptide(L)'
;MGILDVGFVLLTLGPISRLMGISKSTVRRWKKRFVGEGHVETRPRSGRPRGTSPADDARLLHAVRQAPRMTAVTWTRELRLRCHPVTTRRRIHEAGLKCSG
;
A
#
# COMPACT_ATOMS: atom_id res chain seq x y z
N MET A 1 -7.82 -50.28 6.29
CA MET A 1 -8.16 -49.38 5.17
C MET A 1 -8.83 -48.14 5.73
N GLY A 2 -8.32 -46.93 5.68
CA GLY A 2 -7.04 -46.38 5.24
C GLY A 2 -7.08 -44.96 5.74
N ILE A 3 -6.28 -44.66 6.77
CA ILE A 3 -6.01 -43.30 7.28
C ILE A 3 -5.14 -42.51 6.29
N LEU A 4 -4.93 -43.07 5.09
CA LEU A 4 -4.59 -42.26 3.94
C LEU A 4 -5.71 -41.25 3.75
N ASP A 5 -5.31 -40.01 3.47
CA ASP A 5 -6.09 -39.09 2.67
C ASP A 5 -6.87 -37.94 3.34
N VAL A 6 -6.99 -37.76 4.66
CA VAL A 6 -7.54 -36.45 5.13
C VAL A 6 -6.63 -35.29 4.70
N GLY A 7 -5.31 -35.50 4.83
CA GLY A 7 -4.31 -34.56 4.32
C GLY A 7 -4.28 -34.44 2.80
N PHE A 8 -4.48 -35.53 2.05
CA PHE A 8 -4.41 -35.52 0.57
C PHE A 8 -5.72 -35.07 -0.10
N VAL A 9 -6.89 -35.43 0.44
CA VAL A 9 -8.20 -34.86 0.09
C VAL A 9 -8.19 -33.34 0.29
N LEU A 10 -7.65 -32.85 1.40
CA LEU A 10 -7.48 -31.40 1.65
C LEU A 10 -6.36 -30.75 0.83
N LEU A 11 -5.57 -31.50 0.06
CA LEU A 11 -4.61 -30.97 -0.93
C LEU A 11 -5.22 -30.86 -2.34
N THR A 12 -6.41 -31.44 -2.58
CA THR A 12 -7.12 -31.38 -3.85
C THR A 12 -8.09 -30.19 -3.91
N LEU A 13 -8.15 -29.50 -5.05
CA LEU A 13 -8.86 -28.23 -5.18
C LEU A 13 -10.39 -28.36 -4.99
N GLY A 14 -10.96 -29.52 -5.37
CA GLY A 14 -12.40 -29.76 -5.37
C GLY A 14 -13.03 -29.90 -3.99
N PRO A 15 -12.50 -30.76 -3.10
CA PRO A 15 -12.92 -30.85 -1.71
C PRO A 15 -12.79 -29.53 -0.95
N ILE A 16 -11.65 -28.83 -1.08
CA ILE A 16 -11.45 -27.52 -0.43
C ILE A 16 -12.48 -26.48 -0.92
N SER A 17 -12.71 -26.44 -2.23
CA SER A 17 -13.70 -25.53 -2.83
C SER A 17 -15.10 -25.77 -2.29
N ARG A 18 -15.54 -27.03 -2.19
CA ARG A 18 -16.85 -27.41 -1.65
C ARG A 18 -16.97 -27.15 -0.14
N LEU A 19 -15.95 -27.50 0.63
CA LEU A 19 -15.92 -27.31 2.07
C LEU A 19 -15.99 -25.83 2.47
N MET A 20 -15.28 -24.97 1.73
CA MET A 20 -15.16 -23.55 2.04
C MET A 20 -16.15 -22.65 1.30
N GLY A 21 -16.90 -23.17 0.31
CA GLY A 21 -17.76 -22.37 -0.56
C GLY A 21 -17.00 -21.39 -1.47
N ILE A 22 -15.72 -21.65 -1.73
CA ILE A 22 -14.81 -20.78 -2.48
C ILE A 22 -14.56 -21.35 -3.88
N SER A 23 -14.40 -20.48 -4.89
CA SER A 23 -14.11 -20.93 -6.25
C SER A 23 -12.83 -21.76 -6.35
N LYS A 24 -12.83 -22.81 -7.19
CA LYS A 24 -11.62 -23.61 -7.48
C LYS A 24 -10.43 -22.74 -7.95
N SER A 25 -10.70 -21.64 -8.64
CA SER A 25 -9.69 -20.67 -9.09
C SER A 25 -9.00 -19.96 -7.93
N THR A 26 -9.75 -19.55 -6.91
CA THR A 26 -9.20 -18.94 -5.69
C THR A 26 -8.36 -19.95 -4.91
N VAL A 27 -8.85 -21.18 -4.75
CA VAL A 27 -8.11 -22.27 -4.09
C VAL A 27 -6.80 -22.58 -4.84
N ARG A 28 -6.83 -22.65 -6.17
CA ARG A 28 -5.63 -22.84 -7.00
C ARG A 28 -4.61 -21.71 -6.80
N ARG A 29 -5.09 -20.46 -6.77
CA ARG A 29 -4.25 -19.28 -6.51
C ARG A 29 -3.57 -19.36 -5.14
N TRP A 30 -4.33 -19.71 -4.10
CA TRP A 30 -3.79 -19.88 -2.75
C TRP A 30 -2.78 -21.01 -2.68
N LYS A 31 -3.06 -22.18 -3.27
CA LYS A 31 -2.13 -23.30 -3.33
C LYS A 31 -0.81 -22.90 -4.00
N LYS A 32 -0.88 -22.25 -5.17
CA LYS A 32 0.32 -21.78 -5.89
C LYS A 32 1.13 -20.79 -5.04
N ARG A 33 0.45 -19.85 -4.37
CA ARG A 33 1.09 -18.89 -3.48
C ARG A 33 1.72 -19.56 -2.27
N PHE A 34 1.02 -20.46 -1.61
CA PHE A 34 1.52 -21.17 -0.44
C PHE A 34 2.76 -22.02 -0.77
N VAL A 35 2.75 -22.73 -1.90
CA VAL A 35 3.91 -23.51 -2.36
C VAL A 35 5.12 -22.62 -2.68
N GLY A 36 4.89 -21.42 -3.23
CA GLY A 36 5.98 -20.51 -3.61
C GLY A 36 6.47 -19.58 -2.49
N GLU A 37 5.59 -19.16 -1.58
CA GLU A 37 5.83 -18.08 -0.61
C GLU A 37 5.66 -18.53 0.85
N GLY A 38 5.09 -19.71 1.11
CA GLY A 38 4.82 -20.22 2.47
C GLY A 38 3.60 -19.60 3.16
N HIS A 39 2.91 -18.65 2.54
CA HIS A 39 1.70 -18.02 3.09
C HIS A 39 0.65 -17.73 1.99
N VAL A 40 -0.60 -17.48 2.39
CA VAL A 40 -1.70 -17.14 1.45
C VAL A 40 -2.14 -15.68 1.54
N GLU A 41 -1.59 -14.95 2.51
CA GLU A 41 -1.96 -13.57 2.81
C GLU A 41 -1.89 -12.66 1.58
N THR A 42 -2.81 -11.70 1.54
CA THR A 42 -2.80 -10.69 0.48
C THR A 42 -1.75 -9.66 0.80
N ARG A 43 -0.71 -9.58 -0.04
CA ARG A 43 0.30 -8.53 0.06
C ARG A 43 -0.35 -7.14 -0.06
N PRO A 44 0.13 -6.14 0.67
CA PRO A 44 -0.25 -4.76 0.42
C PRO A 44 0.06 -4.40 -1.04
N ARG A 45 -0.90 -3.76 -1.71
CA ARG A 45 -0.71 -3.29 -3.08
C ARG A 45 0.18 -2.05 -3.04
N SER A 46 1.08 -1.91 -4.01
CA SER A 46 1.98 -0.74 -4.14
C SER A 46 1.22 0.59 -4.34
N GLY A 47 -0.05 0.51 -4.77
CA GLY A 47 -0.88 1.69 -5.05
C GLY A 47 -0.34 2.51 -6.22
N ARG A 48 -0.92 3.70 -6.41
CA ARG A 48 -0.40 4.66 -7.40
C ARG A 48 0.88 5.31 -6.85
N PRO A 49 1.98 5.39 -7.63
CA PRO A 49 3.17 6.12 -7.23
C PRO A 49 2.85 7.56 -6.79
N ARG A 50 3.62 8.05 -5.83
CA ARG A 50 3.50 9.43 -5.34
C ARG A 50 3.88 10.42 -6.45
N GLY A 51 3.16 11.54 -6.54
CA GLY A 51 3.51 12.65 -7.44
C GLY A 51 4.63 13.55 -6.92
N THR A 52 5.14 13.30 -5.71
CA THR A 52 6.29 14.00 -5.12
C THR A 52 7.40 13.00 -4.88
N SER A 53 8.66 13.41 -5.07
CA SER A 53 9.82 12.60 -4.73
C SER A 53 10.16 12.71 -3.24
N PRO A 54 10.87 11.73 -2.66
CA PRO A 54 11.37 11.85 -1.28
C PRO A 54 12.27 13.09 -1.06
N ALA A 55 13.03 13.50 -2.07
CA ALA A 55 13.89 14.68 -2.01
C ALA A 55 13.06 15.98 -1.97
N ASP A 56 11.98 16.04 -2.74
CA ASP A 56 11.04 17.17 -2.70
C ASP A 56 10.37 17.29 -1.34
N ASP A 57 9.90 16.15 -0.80
CA ASP A 57 9.27 16.09 0.51
C ASP A 57 10.27 16.56 1.60
N ALA A 58 11.53 16.11 1.55
CA ALA A 58 12.56 16.53 2.51
C ALA A 58 12.84 18.04 2.46
N ARG A 59 12.98 18.61 1.25
CA ARG A 59 13.16 20.06 1.05
C ARG A 59 11.98 20.86 1.57
N LEU A 60 10.75 20.41 1.26
CA LEU A 60 9.52 21.04 1.74
C LEU A 60 9.46 21.06 3.26
N LEU A 61 9.66 19.91 3.90
CA LEU A 61 9.57 19.80 5.36
C LEU A 61 10.65 20.60 6.08
N HIS A 62 11.85 20.71 5.50
CA HIS A 62 12.89 21.58 6.04
C HIS A 62 12.47 23.05 5.96
N ALA A 63 11.98 23.53 4.82
CA ALA A 63 11.58 24.91 4.63
C ALA A 63 10.38 25.30 5.52
N VAL A 64 9.38 24.43 5.65
CA VAL A 64 8.20 24.66 6.50
C VAL A 64 8.58 24.82 7.98
N ARG A 65 9.58 24.07 8.46
CA ARG A 65 10.07 24.24 9.85
C ARG A 65 10.70 25.61 10.09
N GLN A 66 11.33 26.20 9.07
CA GLN A 66 11.92 27.54 9.18
C GLN A 66 10.86 28.66 9.08
N ALA A 67 9.79 28.45 8.31
CA ALA A 67 8.74 29.45 8.09
C ALA A 67 7.31 28.86 8.12
N PRO A 68 6.79 28.44 9.29
CA PRO A 68 5.52 27.72 9.40
C PRO A 68 4.26 28.53 9.02
N ARG A 69 4.40 29.87 8.92
CA ARG A 69 3.30 30.79 8.59
C ARG A 69 3.08 31.00 7.09
N MET A 70 3.76 30.24 6.24
CA MET A 70 3.58 30.31 4.79
C MET A 70 2.52 29.32 4.31
N THR A 71 1.84 29.67 3.20
CA THR A 71 0.77 28.84 2.64
C THR A 71 1.30 27.70 1.77
N ALA A 72 0.49 26.65 1.59
CA ALA A 72 0.82 25.56 0.68
C ALA A 72 1.01 26.02 -0.78
N VAL A 73 0.28 27.05 -1.22
CA VAL A 73 0.43 27.64 -2.56
C VAL A 73 1.80 28.29 -2.70
N THR A 74 2.21 29.06 -1.69
CA THR A 74 3.51 29.73 -1.66
C THR A 74 4.64 28.70 -1.71
N TRP A 75 4.58 27.66 -0.88
CA TRP A 75 5.58 26.59 -0.87
C TRP A 75 5.68 25.84 -2.19
N THR A 76 4.53 25.55 -2.81
CA THR A 76 4.49 24.87 -4.12
C THR A 76 5.23 25.69 -5.18
N ARG A 77 4.99 27.01 -5.20
CA ARG A 77 5.61 27.93 -6.15
C ARG A 77 7.10 28.15 -5.87
N GLU A 78 7.45 28.41 -4.63
CA GLU A 78 8.82 28.75 -4.22
C GLU A 78 9.78 27.57 -4.38
N LEU A 79 9.34 26.37 -4.01
CA LEU A 79 10.12 25.15 -4.16
C LEU A 79 9.99 24.52 -5.56
N ARG A 80 9.19 25.12 -6.44
CA ARG A 80 8.90 24.65 -7.81
C ARG A 80 8.44 23.18 -7.84
N LEU A 81 7.59 22.81 -6.89
CA LEU A 81 7.07 21.45 -6.78
C LEU A 81 6.14 21.13 -7.95
N ARG A 82 6.37 19.99 -8.62
CA ARG A 82 5.52 19.52 -9.72
C ARG A 82 4.26 18.81 -9.20
N CYS A 83 3.56 19.44 -8.26
CA CYS A 83 2.33 18.91 -7.70
C CYS A 83 1.33 20.03 -7.37
N HIS A 84 0.05 19.66 -7.23
CA HIS A 84 -0.98 20.62 -6.83
C HIS A 84 -0.75 21.09 -5.38
N PRO A 85 -1.06 22.35 -5.00
CA PRO A 85 -0.89 22.84 -3.63
C PRO A 85 -1.59 22.00 -2.54
N VAL A 86 -2.68 21.32 -2.89
CA VAL A 86 -3.35 20.36 -1.99
C VAL A 86 -2.42 19.19 -1.64
N THR A 87 -1.63 18.68 -2.59
CA THR A 87 -0.63 17.65 -2.34
C THR A 87 0.45 18.16 -1.38
N THR A 88 0.94 19.38 -1.60
CA THR A 88 1.89 20.05 -0.71
C THR A 88 1.37 20.15 0.72
N ARG A 89 0.13 20.63 0.91
CA ARG A 89 -0.51 20.66 2.24
C ARG A 89 -0.61 19.26 2.86
N ARG A 90 -1.00 18.26 2.06
CA ARG A 90 -1.08 16.87 2.52
C ARG A 90 0.26 16.36 3.05
N ARG A 91 1.37 16.66 2.36
CA ARG A 91 2.73 16.29 2.81
C ARG A 91 3.11 16.94 4.13
N ILE A 92 2.76 18.21 4.29
CA ILE A 92 3.01 18.96 5.53
C ILE A 92 2.24 18.30 6.69
N HIS A 93 0.97 17.96 6.48
CA HIS A 93 0.13 17.33 7.51
C HIS A 93 0.55 15.88 7.81
N GLU A 94 0.91 15.09 6.81
CA GLU A 94 1.44 13.72 6.98
C GLU A 94 2.71 13.71 7.86
N ALA A 95 3.46 14.81 7.88
CA ALA A 95 4.64 14.99 8.73
C ALA A 95 4.35 15.63 10.10
N GLY A 96 3.07 15.84 10.44
CA GLY A 96 2.65 16.47 11.71
C GLY A 96 2.87 17.98 11.79
N LEU A 97 3.20 18.64 10.66
CA LEU A 97 3.40 20.08 10.59
C LEU A 97 2.10 20.78 10.15
N LYS A 98 2.04 22.09 10.36
CA LYS A 98 0.94 22.96 9.90
C LYS A 98 1.50 24.05 9.00
N CYS A 99 0.72 24.41 7.98
CA CYS A 99 0.94 25.61 7.18
C CYS A 99 -0.28 26.52 7.31
N SER A 100 -0.10 27.82 7.03
CA SER A 100 -1.20 28.76 7.07
C SER A 100 -2.11 28.56 5.85
N GLY A 101 -3.38 28.25 6.08
CA GLY A 101 -4.40 28.10 5.03
C GLY A 101 -4.49 26.71 4.43
#